data_AF-A0A132GYY2-F1
#
_entry.id   AF-A0A132GYY2-F1
#
_cell.length_a   1.000
_cell.length_b   1.000
_cell.length_c   1.000
_cell.angle_alpha   90.00
_cell.angle_beta   90.00
_cell.angle_gamma   90.00
#
_symmetry.space_group_name_H-M   'P 1'
#
loop_
_entity.id
_entity.type
_entity.pdbx_description
1 polymer ?
#
loop_
_entity_poly.entity_id
_entity_poly.type
_entity_poly.pdbx_seq_one_letter_code
_entity_poly.pdbx_strand_id
1 'polypeptide(L)'
;MLPLVKNDPWLESVVKQVDKRHDRYEERLRGIIARYGSLKTFATAHQFLGFNYDKRRHGWWYREWAPAAHYLSLMGDFNNWNRYEYPLELAGAGLWEIFLPDSEFANRLV
;
A
#
# COMPACT_ATOMS: atom_id res chain seq x y z
N MET A 1 -23.85 -24.84 -7.33
CA MET A 1 -23.71 -24.42 -8.74
C MET A 1 -24.08 -22.97 -8.89
N LEU A 2 -23.08 -22.13 -9.21
CA LEU A 2 -23.25 -20.68 -9.33
C LEU A 2 -24.23 -20.30 -10.45
N PRO A 3 -24.96 -19.16 -10.32
CA PRO A 3 -25.87 -18.68 -11.37
C PRO A 3 -25.18 -18.51 -12.73
N LEU A 4 -23.90 -18.15 -12.74
CA LEU A 4 -23.09 -18.03 -13.95
C LEU A 4 -23.07 -19.33 -14.78
N VAL A 5 -22.86 -20.47 -14.13
CA VAL A 5 -22.80 -21.78 -14.79
C VAL A 5 -24.19 -22.25 -15.25
N LYS A 6 -25.25 -21.85 -14.54
CA LYS A 6 -26.64 -22.12 -14.98
C LYS A 6 -26.99 -21.38 -16.27
N ASN A 7 -26.47 -20.16 -16.43
CA ASN A 7 -26.80 -19.30 -17.56
C ASN A 7 -25.92 -19.55 -18.79
N ASP A 8 -24.80 -20.25 -18.63
CA ASP A 8 -23.89 -20.61 -19.72
C ASP A 8 -23.45 -22.09 -19.61
N PRO A 9 -24.14 -23.01 -20.32
CA PRO A 9 -23.83 -24.44 -20.31
C PRO A 9 -22.41 -24.79 -20.77
N TRP A 10 -21.71 -23.90 -21.49
CA TRP A 10 -20.32 -24.16 -21.90
C TRP A 10 -19.37 -24.24 -20.71
N LEU A 11 -19.77 -23.69 -19.56
CA LEU A 11 -18.99 -23.71 -18.32
C LEU A 11 -19.15 -25.01 -17.52
N GLU A 12 -20.08 -25.92 -17.87
CA GLU A 12 -20.32 -27.16 -17.13
C GLU A 12 -19.06 -28.02 -17.02
N SER A 13 -18.30 -28.14 -18.11
CA SER A 13 -17.05 -28.90 -18.18
C SER A 13 -15.97 -28.38 -17.21
N VAL A 14 -16.09 -27.13 -16.76
CA VAL A 14 -15.12 -26.44 -15.90
C VAL A 14 -15.75 -25.90 -14.60
N VAL A 15 -16.92 -26.41 -14.19
CA VAL A 15 -17.67 -25.92 -13.03
C VAL A 15 -16.83 -25.91 -11.74
N LYS A 16 -15.99 -26.93 -11.53
CA LYS A 16 -15.13 -27.02 -10.35
C LYS A 16 -14.11 -25.89 -10.29
N GLN A 17 -13.58 -25.45 -11.43
CA GLN A 17 -12.62 -24.35 -11.53
C GLN A 17 -13.32 -23.01 -11.27
N VAL A 18 -14.55 -22.86 -11.76
CA VAL A 18 -15.38 -21.67 -11.54
C VAL A 18 -15.75 -21.53 -10.07
N ASP A 19 -16.21 -22.61 -9.42
CA ASP A 19 -16.52 -22.64 -7.99
C ASP A 19 -15.28 -22.31 -7.15
N LYS A 20 -14.13 -22.95 -7.42
CA LYS A 20 -12.87 -22.65 -6.70
C LYS A 20 -12.43 -21.18 -6.81
N ARG A 21 -12.65 -20.54 -7.96
CA ARG A 21 -12.33 -19.11 -8.13
C ARG A 21 -13.24 -18.23 -7.28
N HIS A 22 -14.52 -18.57 -7.21
CA HIS A 22 -15.49 -17.87 -6.38
C HIS A 22 -15.20 -18.06 -4.90
N ASP A 23 -14.91 -19.29 -4.45
CA ASP A 23 -14.56 -19.56 -3.05
C ASP A 23 -13.34 -18.75 -2.60
N ARG A 24 -12.30 -18.67 -3.44
CA ARG A 24 -11.12 -17.84 -3.17
C ARG A 24 -11.45 -16.35 -3.11
N TYR A 25 -12.34 -15.86 -3.97
CA TYR A 25 -12.82 -14.48 -3.93
C TYR A 25 -13.55 -14.20 -2.61
N GLU A 26 -14.49 -15.07 -2.24
CA GLU A 26 -15.28 -14.95 -1.01
C GLU A 26 -14.39 -15.01 0.24
N GLU A 27 -13.43 -15.92 0.29
CA GLU A 27 -12.44 -16.01 1.37
C GLU A 27 -11.60 -14.72 1.48
N ARG A 28 -11.08 -14.22 0.35
CA ARG A 28 -10.28 -13.00 0.35
C ARG A 28 -11.11 -11.79 0.76
N LEU A 29 -12.35 -11.68 0.28
CA LEU A 29 -13.26 -10.60 0.64
C LEU A 29 -13.56 -10.62 2.13
N ARG A 30 -13.90 -11.79 2.69
CA ARG A 30 -14.12 -11.96 4.14
C ARG A 30 -12.90 -11.55 4.94
N GLY A 31 -11.70 -11.98 4.52
CA GLY A 31 -10.45 -11.59 5.18
C GLY A 31 -10.19 -10.08 5.16
N ILE A 32 -10.46 -9.41 4.05
CA ILE A 32 -10.32 -7.95 3.94
C ILE A 32 -11.35 -7.25 4.84
N ILE A 33 -12.63 -7.65 4.78
CA ILE A 33 -13.69 -7.05 5.60
C ILE A 33 -13.41 -7.25 7.10
N ALA A 34 -12.98 -8.45 7.51
CA ALA A 34 -12.67 -8.74 8.91
C ALA A 34 -11.53 -7.86 9.46
N ARG A 35 -10.51 -7.54 8.64
CA ARG A 35 -9.35 -6.75 9.07
C ARG A 35 -9.52 -5.24 8.89
N TYR A 36 -10.21 -4.80 7.83
CA TYR A 36 -10.27 -3.39 7.43
C TYR A 36 -11.69 -2.81 7.45
N GLY A 37 -12.71 -3.61 7.76
CA GLY A 37 -14.12 -3.21 7.81
C GLY A 37 -14.80 -3.10 6.44
N SER A 38 -14.08 -2.65 5.41
CA SER A 38 -14.61 -2.58 4.03
C SER A 38 -13.50 -2.58 2.97
N LEU A 39 -13.86 -2.92 1.72
CA LEU A 39 -12.96 -2.75 0.57
C LEU A 39 -12.55 -1.28 0.38
N LYS A 40 -13.47 -0.34 0.63
CA LYS A 40 -13.19 1.10 0.51
C LYS A 40 -12.09 1.51 1.47
N THR A 41 -12.18 1.11 2.74
CA THR A 41 -11.16 1.38 3.76
C THR A 41 -9.84 0.69 3.44
N PHE A 42 -9.88 -0.55 2.94
CA PHE A 42 -8.67 -1.25 2.51
C PHE A 42 -7.93 -0.51 1.37
N ALA A 43 -8.67 0.12 0.47
CA ALA A 43 -8.12 0.84 -0.69
C ALA A 43 -7.58 2.25 -0.38
N THR A 44 -7.54 2.69 0.87
CA THR A 44 -7.03 4.03 1.24
C THR A 44 -5.55 4.06 1.61
N ALA A 45 -4.77 3.01 1.33
CA ALA A 45 -3.35 2.94 1.69
C ALA A 45 -2.52 4.13 1.16
N HIS A 46 -2.91 4.71 0.02
CA HIS A 46 -2.29 5.92 -0.56
C HIS A 46 -2.39 7.17 0.32
N GLN A 47 -3.28 7.18 1.33
CA GLN A 47 -3.42 8.27 2.31
C GLN A 47 -2.41 8.14 3.46
N PHE A 48 -1.63 7.06 3.49
CA PHE A 48 -0.66 6.76 4.54
C PHE A 48 0.74 6.47 3.99
N LEU A 49 0.82 5.64 2.94
CA LEU A 49 2.03 5.37 2.16
C LEU A 49 2.31 6.50 1.17
N GLY A 50 3.56 6.62 0.76
CA GLY A 50 4.05 7.73 -0.07
C GLY A 50 4.13 9.04 0.70
N PHE A 51 4.09 10.15 -0.03
CA PHE A 51 4.17 11.50 0.54
C PHE A 51 2.83 11.98 1.10
N ASN A 52 2.79 12.33 2.39
CA ASN A 52 1.61 12.83 3.07
C ASN A 52 1.97 13.97 4.04
N TYR A 53 1.34 15.13 3.88
CA TYR A 53 1.61 16.29 4.73
C TYR A 53 0.92 16.18 6.10
N ASP A 54 1.68 16.38 7.17
CA ASP A 54 1.20 16.41 8.55
C ASP A 54 1.02 17.85 9.01
N LYS A 55 -0.22 18.34 8.96
CA LYS A 55 -0.57 19.70 9.38
C LYS A 55 -0.26 19.99 10.86
N ARG A 56 -0.19 18.98 11.72
CA ARG A 56 0.07 19.16 13.16
C ARG A 56 1.56 19.29 13.44
N ARG A 57 2.39 18.58 12.67
CA ARG A 57 3.85 18.59 12.81
C ARG A 57 4.55 19.57 11.87
N HIS A 58 3.83 20.18 10.92
CA HIS A 58 4.38 21.09 9.91
C HIS A 58 5.51 20.45 9.10
N GLY A 59 5.15 19.46 8.29
CA GLY A 59 6.10 18.77 7.43
C GLY A 59 5.50 17.58 6.69
N TRP A 60 6.33 16.89 5.93
CA TRP A 60 5.95 15.76 5.10
C TRP A 60 6.41 14.44 5.70
N TRP A 61 5.52 13.46 5.72
CA TRP A 61 5.92 12.07 5.83
C TRP A 61 6.19 11.51 4.45
N TYR A 62 7.22 10.69 4.33
CA TYR A 62 7.34 9.70 3.28
C TYR A 62 7.37 8.31 3.92
N ARG A 63 6.55 7.38 3.40
CA ARG A 63 6.48 6.00 3.90
C ARG A 63 6.46 4.99 2.77
N GLU A 64 7.22 3.92 2.93
CA GLU A 64 7.31 2.85 1.93
C GLU A 64 7.24 1.47 2.59
N TRP A 65 6.57 0.52 1.93
CA TRP A 65 6.56 -0.86 2.40
C TRP A 65 7.57 -1.69 1.60
N ALA A 66 8.69 -2.02 2.24
CA ALA A 66 9.79 -2.77 1.65
C ALA A 66 10.40 -3.72 2.69
N PRO A 67 9.71 -4.83 3.02
CA PRO A 67 10.10 -5.74 4.10
C PRO A 67 11.43 -6.46 3.87
N ALA A 68 11.84 -6.63 2.62
CA ALA A 68 13.09 -7.27 2.24
C ALA A 68 14.25 -6.28 2.10
N ALA A 69 14.02 -4.97 2.25
CA ALA A 69 15.09 -3.99 2.16
C ALA A 69 15.95 -4.03 3.43
N HIS A 70 17.26 -3.92 3.26
CA HIS A 70 18.21 -3.73 4.36
C HIS A 70 18.49 -2.25 4.66
N TYR A 71 18.22 -1.39 3.68
CA TYR A 71 18.44 0.04 3.75
C TYR A 71 17.51 0.74 2.75
N LEU A 72 16.94 1.86 3.17
CA LEU A 72 16.24 2.79 2.30
C LEU A 72 16.68 4.21 2.62
N SER A 73 16.72 5.04 1.58
CA SER A 73 17.04 6.46 1.68
C SER A 73 16.21 7.21 0.66
N LEU A 74 15.75 8.39 1.05
CA LEU A 74 15.03 9.29 0.15
C LEU A 74 16.04 10.16 -0.58
N MET A 75 15.94 10.21 -1.91
CA MET A 75 16.82 11.02 -2.76
C MET A 75 16.03 11.64 -3.90
N GLY A 76 16.50 12.79 -4.38
CA GLY A 76 15.94 13.51 -5.51
C GLY A 76 16.64 14.85 -5.68
N ASP A 77 16.02 15.77 -6.42
CA ASP A 77 16.62 17.08 -6.70
C ASP A 77 16.90 17.87 -5.41
N PHE A 78 16.03 17.76 -4.40
CA PHE A 78 16.16 18.43 -3.08
C PHE A 78 17.44 18.12 -2.30
N ASN A 79 18.14 17.03 -2.66
CA ASN A 79 19.38 16.59 -2.05
C ASN A 79 20.46 16.24 -3.08
N ASN A 80 20.37 16.80 -4.30
CA ASN A 80 21.32 16.52 -5.39
C ASN A 80 21.51 15.02 -5.67
N TRP A 81 20.45 14.22 -5.52
CA TRP A 81 20.47 12.77 -5.68
C TRP A 81 21.47 12.04 -4.76
N ASN A 82 21.80 12.63 -3.61
CA ASN A 82 22.67 11.99 -2.62
C ASN A 82 21.96 10.79 -1.98
N ARG A 83 22.56 9.60 -2.11
CA ARG A 83 21.94 8.33 -1.70
C ARG A 83 22.00 8.08 -0.20
N TYR A 84 22.80 8.83 0.55
CA TYR A 84 23.11 8.53 1.95
C TYR A 84 22.63 9.59 2.94
N GLU A 85 22.10 10.71 2.45
CA GLU A 85 21.79 11.89 3.28
C GLU A 85 20.54 11.71 4.13
N TYR A 86 19.51 11.05 3.58
CA TYR A 86 18.20 10.96 4.21
C TYR A 86 17.72 9.50 4.31
N PRO A 87 18.38 8.68 5.15
CA PRO A 87 17.94 7.30 5.40
C PRO A 87 16.55 7.28 6.05
N LEU A 88 15.73 6.30 5.66
CA LEU A 88 14.45 6.02 6.32
C LEU A 88 14.66 5.15 7.56
N GLU A 89 13.77 5.30 8.52
CA GLU A 89 13.70 4.47 9.73
C GLU A 89 12.74 3.29 9.51
N LEU A 90 13.14 2.09 9.95
CA LEU A 90 12.26 0.92 9.93
C LEU A 90 11.26 1.00 11.10
N ALA A 91 10.03 1.42 10.82
CA ALA A 91 8.94 1.54 11.79
C ALA A 91 8.28 0.18 12.15
N GLY A 92 8.69 -0.91 11.49
CA GLY A 92 8.28 -2.28 11.80
C GLY A 92 7.43 -2.94 10.70
N ALA A 93 7.36 -4.28 10.71
CA ALA A 93 6.65 -5.08 9.71
C ALA A 93 7.00 -4.75 8.24
N GLY A 94 8.22 -4.25 8.00
CA GLY A 94 8.71 -3.82 6.69
C GLY A 94 8.25 -2.44 6.25
N LEU A 95 7.58 -1.67 7.11
CA LEU A 95 7.27 -0.27 6.88
C LEU A 95 8.50 0.58 7.21
N TRP A 96 8.90 1.43 6.27
CA TRP A 96 9.95 2.40 6.40
C TRP A 96 9.35 3.81 6.35
N GLU A 97 9.87 4.74 7.14
CA GLU A 97 9.39 6.11 7.15
C GLU A 97 10.47 7.16 7.39
N ILE A 98 10.23 8.37 6.91
CA ILE A 98 11.01 9.57 7.24
C ILE A 98 10.08 10.76 7.35
N PHE A 99 10.37 11.66 8.28
CA PHE A 99 9.68 12.94 8.42
C PHE A 99 10.58 14.08 7.97
N LEU A 100 10.03 14.97 7.15
CA LEU A 100 10.71 16.10 6.53
C LEU A 100 10.04 17.39 7.05
N PRO A 101 10.56 18.02 8.12
CA PRO A 101 9.95 19.21 8.71
C PRO A 101 10.07 20.42 7.77
N ASP A 102 9.03 21.25 7.71
CA ASP A 102 9.00 22.45 6.87
C ASP A 102 10.15 23.42 7.21
N SER A 103 10.55 23.48 8.48
CA SER A 103 11.66 24.32 8.96
C SER A 103 12.99 24.04 8.24
N GLU A 104 13.15 22.85 7.67
CA GLU A 104 14.34 22.45 6.91
C GLU A 104 14.04 22.28 5.41
N PHE A 105 12.86 21.76 5.07
CA PHE A 105 12.57 21.25 3.73
C PHE A 105 11.59 22.09 2.90
N ALA A 106 10.89 23.08 3.47
CA ALA A 106 9.83 23.81 2.76
C ALA A 106 10.30 24.47 1.45
N ASN A 107 11.56 24.92 1.40
CA ASN A 107 12.15 25.54 0.21
C ASN A 107 13.04 24.60 -0.60
N ARG A 108 13.14 23.32 -0.22
CA ARG A 108 14.03 22.32 -0.83
C ARG A 108 13.27 21.24 -1.60
N LEU A 109 12.09 20.85 -1.11
CA LEU A 109 11.21 19.87 -1.77
C LEU A 109 10.51 20.54 -2.96
N VAL A 110 11.22 20.68 -4.07
CA VAL A 110 10.73 21.20 -5.35
C VAL A 110 10.95 20.15 -6.43
#